data_AF-A0A6L4Y7Z1-F1
#
_entry.id   AF-A0A6L4Y7Z1-F1
#
_cell.length_a   1.000
_cell.length_b   1.000
_cell.length_c   1.000
_cell.angle_alpha   90.00
_cell.angle_beta   90.00
_cell.angle_gamma   90.00
#
_symmetry.space_group_name_H-M   'P 1'
#
loop_
_entity.id
_entity.type
_entity.pdbx_description
1 polymer ?
#
loop_
_entity_poly.entity_id
_entity_poly.type
_entity_poly.pdbx_seq_one_letter_code
_entity_poly.pdbx_strand_id
1 'polypeptide(L)' 'ASKLIVPLDTHMHRICLALKLTKRKQADIRTASEITAAFRTISPDDPVRYDFALTRLGIRKEGDVDDFLKQCGASLPPFR' A
#
# COMPACT_ATOMS: atom_id res chain seq x y z
N ALA A 1 -15.77 -17.46 1.65
CA ALA A 1 -14.53 -16.70 1.81
C ALA A 1 -14.79 -15.23 1.46
N SER A 2 -14.71 -14.32 2.43
CA SER A 2 -14.87 -12.88 2.17
C SER A 2 -13.74 -12.40 1.28
N LYS A 3 -14.08 -11.94 0.07
CA LYS A 3 -13.15 -11.25 -0.84
C LYS A 3 -12.86 -9.85 -0.28
N LEU A 4 -12.12 -9.78 0.82
CA LEU A 4 -11.65 -8.51 1.37
C LEU A 4 -10.65 -7.93 0.38
N ILE A 5 -11.08 -6.87 -0.30
CA ILE A 5 -10.27 -6.03 -1.18
C ILE A 5 -9.99 -4.76 -0.38
N VAL A 6 -8.73 -4.34 -0.37
CA VAL A 6 -8.36 -3.11 0.32
C VAL A 6 -8.98 -1.92 -0.43
N PRO A 7 -9.73 -1.03 0.26
CA PRO A 7 -10.29 0.15 -0.37
C PRO A 7 -9.14 1.03 -0.89
N LEU A 8 -9.18 1.37 -2.18
CA LEU A 8 -8.09 2.12 -2.81
C LEU A 8 -8.47 3.61 -2.87
N ASP A 9 -7.98 4.38 -1.90
CA ASP A 9 -8.07 5.85 -1.91
C ASP A 9 -6.90 6.50 -2.68
N THR A 10 -7.05 7.73 -3.13
CA THR A 10 -6.01 8.55 -3.78
C THR A 10 -4.70 8.61 -2.98
N HIS A 11 -4.79 8.72 -1.65
CA HIS A 11 -3.60 8.74 -0.78
C HIS A 11 -2.95 7.35 -0.70
N MET A 12 -3.76 6.31 -0.52
CA MET A 12 -3.30 4.92 -0.49
C MET A 12 -2.62 4.52 -1.79
N HIS A 13 -3.19 4.92 -2.93
CA HIS A 13 -2.65 4.66 -4.25
C HIS A 13 -1.28 5.32 -4.44
N ARG A 14 -1.11 6.58 -4.01
CA ARG A 14 0.20 7.26 -4.01
C ARG A 14 1.24 6.54 -3.16
N ILE A 15 0.87 6.08 -1.96
CA ILE A 15 1.79 5.32 -1.10
C ILE A 15 2.16 3.98 -1.75
N CYS A 16 1.19 3.26 -2.31
CA CYS A 16 1.44 1.99 -2.99
C CYS A 16 2.33 2.16 -4.24
N LEU A 17 2.22 3.29 -4.95
CA LEU A 17 3.13 3.67 -6.04
C LEU A 17 4.54 3.95 -5.52
N ALA A 18 4.68 4.70 -4.42
CA ALA A 18 5.98 4.99 -3.80
C ALA A 18 6.67 3.71 -3.29
N LEU A 19 5.89 2.79 -2.71
CA LEU A 19 6.32 1.46 -2.28
C LEU A 19 6.56 0.48 -3.44
N LYS A 20 6.30 0.89 -4.70
CA LYS A 20 6.41 0.05 -5.90
C LYS A 20 5.56 -1.22 -5.87
N LEU A 21 4.45 -1.22 -5.11
CA LEU A 21 3.48 -2.32 -5.04
C LEU A 21 2.63 -2.43 -6.31
N THR A 22 2.45 -1.33 -7.03
CA THR A 22 1.85 -1.29 -8.37
C THR A 22 2.58 -0.27 -9.23
N LYS A 23 2.48 -0.42 -10.55
CA LYS A 23 2.94 0.58 -11.54
C LYS A 23 1.78 1.31 -12.23
N ARG A 24 0.54 0.93 -11.91
CA ARG A 24 -0.65 1.49 -12.55
C ARG A 24 -0.96 2.87 -11.99
N LYS A 25 -1.12 3.86 -12.87
CA LYS A 25 -1.54 5.22 -12.50
C LYS A 25 -3.05 5.35 -12.23
N GLN A 26 -3.85 4.36 -12.62
CA GLN A 26 -5.30 4.38 -12.43
C GLN A 26 -5.68 3.63 -11.15
N ALA A 27 -6.52 4.23 -10.33
CA ALA A 27 -7.02 3.65 -9.08
C ALA A 27 -8.27 2.76 -9.33
N ASP A 28 -8.18 1.82 -10.27
CA ASP A 28 -9.28 0.93 -10.61
C ASP A 28 -9.32 -0.31 -9.69
N ILE A 29 -10.41 -1.07 -9.78
CA ILE A 29 -10.56 -2.35 -9.06
C ILE A 29 -9.45 -3.37 -9.38
N ARG A 30 -8.84 -3.29 -10.58
CA ARG A 30 -7.66 -4.10 -10.93
C ARG A 30 -6.46 -3.72 -10.08
N THR A 31 -6.20 -2.42 -9.92
CA THR A 31 -5.11 -1.90 -9.09
C THR A 31 -5.36 -2.24 -7.62
N ALA A 32 -6.61 -2.12 -7.14
CA ALA A 32 -6.98 -2.52 -5.79
C ALA A 32 -6.73 -4.02 -5.55
N SER A 33 -7.03 -4.87 -6.54
CA SER A 33 -6.79 -6.31 -6.47
C SER A 33 -5.29 -6.66 -6.48
N GLU A 34 -4.50 -5.98 -7.32
CA GLU A 34 -3.04 -6.13 -7.39
C GLU A 34 -2.37 -5.75 -6.05
N ILE A 35 -2.75 -4.59 -5.50
CA ILE A 35 -2.28 -4.12 -4.20
C ILE A 35 -2.73 -5.07 -3.08
N THR A 36 -3.97 -5.54 -3.11
CA THR A 36 -4.47 -6.53 -2.13
C THR A 36 -3.66 -7.82 -2.19
N ALA A 37 -3.30 -8.30 -3.39
CA ALA A 37 -2.46 -9.48 -3.54
C ALA A 37 -1.05 -9.24 -2.98
N ALA A 38 -0.46 -8.07 -3.22
CA ALA A 38 0.82 -7.68 -2.64
C ALA A 38 0.76 -7.54 -1.10
N PHE A 39 -0.35 -7.03 -0.54
CA PHE A 39 -0.52 -7.02 0.92
C PHE A 39 -0.69 -8.41 1.50
N ARG A 40 -1.33 -9.34 0.78
CA ARG A 40 -1.44 -10.75 1.21
C ARG A 40 -0.10 -11.46 1.27
N THR A 41 0.89 -11.08 0.46
CA THR A 41 2.24 -11.68 0.58
C THR A 41 2.96 -11.21 1.84
N ILE A 42 2.61 -10.03 2.37
CA ILE A 42 3.20 -9.46 3.58
C ILE A 42 2.40 -9.88 4.84
N SER A 43 1.07 -9.80 4.77
CA SER A 43 0.13 -10.20 5.83
C SER A 43 -1.04 -10.98 5.21
N PRO A 44 -0.96 -12.32 5.15
CA PRO A 44 -2.00 -13.15 4.55
C PRO A 44 -3.29 -13.20 5.40
N ASP A 45 -3.18 -13.07 6.72
CA ASP A 45 -4.30 -13.13 7.66
C ASP A 45 -5.19 -11.88 7.60
N ASP A 46 -4.59 -10.70 7.41
CA ASP A 46 -5.32 -9.44 7.37
C ASP A 46 -4.67 -8.45 6.39
N PRO A 47 -5.04 -8.49 5.10
CA PRO A 47 -4.55 -7.54 4.10
C PRO A 47 -5.17 -6.14 4.24
N VAL A 48 -6.29 -6.00 4.96
CA VAL A 48 -7.00 -4.72 5.13
C VAL A 48 -6.43 -3.92 6.30
N ARG A 49 -5.71 -4.57 7.22
CA ARG A 49 -4.98 -3.92 8.33
C ARG A 49 -4.14 -2.72 7.90
N TYR A 50 -3.58 -2.76 6.69
CA TYR A 50 -2.75 -1.70 6.16
C TYR A 50 -3.53 -0.45 5.76
N ASP A 51 -4.83 -0.55 5.45
CA ASP A 51 -5.67 0.62 5.18
C ASP A 51 -5.56 1.61 6.35
N PHE A 52 -5.89 1.17 7.57
CA PHE A 52 -5.83 2.00 8.78
C PHE A 52 -4.44 2.63 9.03
N ALA A 53 -3.38 1.87 8.82
CA ALA A 53 -2.00 2.36 9.00
C ALA A 53 -1.64 3.39 7.92
N LEU A 54 -2.02 3.13 6.67
CA LEU A 54 -1.69 3.96 5.51
C LEU A 54 -2.55 5.22 5.45
N THR A 55 -3.82 5.19 5.84
CA THR A 55 -4.65 6.39 5.97
C THR A 55 -4.02 7.37 6.95
N ARG A 56 -3.51 6.86 8.08
CA ARG A 56 -2.90 7.69 9.13
C ARG A 56 -1.52 8.22 8.76
N LEU A 57 -0.77 7.49 7.93
CA LEU A 57 0.46 7.97 7.29
C LEU A 57 0.16 9.03 6.22
N GLY A 58 -0.92 8.86 5.43
CA GLY A 58 -1.33 9.82 4.40
C GLY A 58 -1.86 11.15 4.93
N ILE A 59 -2.35 11.20 6.16
CA ILE A 59 -2.79 12.43 6.85
C ILE A 59 -1.59 13.29 7.27
N ARG A 60 -0.40 12.70 7.47
CA ARG A 60 0.82 13.47 7.72
C ARG A 60 1.28 14.05 6.38
N LYS A 61 1.31 15.39 6.30
CA LYS A 61 1.53 16.18 5.08
C LYS A 61 2.50 15.53 4.10
N GLU A 62 2.15 15.60 2.82
CA GLU A 62 2.74 15.01 1.61
C GLU A 62 4.27 15.14 1.41
N GLY A 63 5.00 15.78 2.32
CA GLY A 63 6.46 15.79 2.38
C GLY A 63 7.08 14.74 3.32
N ASP A 64 6.32 14.12 4.22
CA ASP A 64 6.88 13.22 5.25
C ASP A 64 6.84 11.74 4.83
N VAL A 65 5.91 11.35 3.95
CA VAL A 65 5.72 9.94 3.56
C VAL A 65 6.92 9.40 2.78
N ASP A 66 7.47 10.16 1.83
CA ASP A 66 8.62 9.72 1.04
C ASP A 66 9.87 9.57 1.92
N ASP A 67 10.07 10.50 2.86
CA ASP A 67 11.13 10.46 3.87
C ASP A 67 10.92 9.34 4.90
N PHE A 68 9.69 9.12 5.35
CA PHE A 68 9.31 8.01 6.23
C PHE A 68 9.58 6.67 5.55
N LEU A 69 9.21 6.53 4.27
CA LEU A 69 9.49 5.32 3.49
C LEU A 69 10.99 5.13 3.25
N LYS A 70 11.77 6.20 3.07
CA LYS A 70 13.24 6.12 3.04
C LYS A 70 13.82 5.67 4.38
N GLN A 71 13.29 6.17 5.50
CA GLN A 71 13.70 5.73 6.84
C GLN A 71 13.32 4.27 7.13
N CYS A 72 12.13 3.83 6.68
CA CYS A 72 11.72 2.43 6.74
C CYS A 72 12.43 1.53 5.73
N GLY A 73 13.11 2.10 4.73
CA GLY A 73 13.85 1.39 3.68
C GLY A 73 15.08 0.59 4.16
N ALA A 74 15.38 0.59 5.46
CA ALA A 74 16.27 -0.40 6.04
C ALA A 74 15.54 -1.76 6.11
N SER A 75 15.75 -2.59 5.08
CA SER A 75 15.34 -4.00 5.00
C SER A 75 13.86 -4.27 4.73
N LEU A 76 13.37 -3.98 3.52
CA LEU A 76 12.38 -4.88 2.90
C LEU A 76 13.11 -5.79 1.88
N PRO A 77 12.93 -7.12 1.95
CA PRO A 77 13.54 -8.02 0.99
C PRO A 77 13.07 -7.68 -0.42
N PRO A 78 13.92 -7.83 -1.45
CA PRO A 78 13.49 -7.66 -2.83
C PRO A 78 12.34 -8.63 -3.10
N PHE A 79 11.22 -8.11 -3.59
CA PHE A 79 10.11 -8.90 -4.12
C PHE A 79 10.68 -9.85 -5.19
N ARG A 80 10.65 -11.15 -4.89
CA ARG A 80 10.97 -12.23 -5.82
C ARG A 80 9.69 -12.91 -6.28
#